data_AF-A0AAN5IDM8-F1
#
_entry.id   AF-A0AAN5IDM8-F1
#
_cell.length_a   1.000
_cell.length_b   1.000
_cell.length_c   1.000
_cell.angle_alpha   90.00
_cell.angle_beta   90.00
_cell.angle_gamma   90.00
#
_symmetry.space_group_name_H-M   'P 1'
#
loop_
_entity.id
_entity.type
_entity.pdbx_description
1 polymer ?
#
loop_
_entity_poly.entity_id
_entity_poly.type
_entity_poly.pdbx_seq_one_letter_code
_entity_poly.pdbx_strand_id
1 'polypeptide(L)'
;RHLLTARCGPYIDSTGTLFPTRCQMADAGAKCNEDPADPLCSCTTPYMGPTCSLLVTMYEKVKGWLGPDVTDKLMEIIRTAQKSPAALV
;
A
#
# COMPACT_ATOMS: atom_id res chain seq x y z
N ARG A 1 -22.50 9.22 17.04
CA ARG A 1 -22.13 9.07 15.61
C ARG A 1 -20.63 8.81 15.58
N HIS A 2 -20.19 7.56 15.37
CA HIS A 2 -18.79 7.32 15.04
C HIS A 2 -18.56 7.93 13.66
N LEU A 3 -17.75 8.99 13.61
CA LEU A 3 -17.18 9.49 12.36
C LEU A 3 -16.25 8.37 11.87
N LEU A 4 -16.78 7.50 11.00
CA LEU A 4 -15.94 6.65 10.16
C LEU A 4 -15.08 7.63 9.36
N THR A 5 -13.81 7.79 9.74
CA THR A 5 -12.82 8.46 8.90
C THR A 5 -12.84 7.74 7.56
N ALA A 6 -13.19 8.47 6.50
CA ALA A 6 -13.19 7.95 5.13
C ALA A 6 -11.83 7.29 4.84
N ARG A 7 -11.83 6.10 4.25
CA ARG A 7 -10.59 5.36 3.94
C ARG A 7 -9.79 6.11 2.86
N CYS A 8 -10.51 6.74 1.94
CA CYS A 8 -9.98 7.63 0.91
C CYS A 8 -10.14 9.09 1.34
N GLY A 9 -9.45 9.43 2.42
CA GLY A 9 -9.33 10.81 2.90
C GLY A 9 -7.99 11.45 2.54
N PRO A 10 -7.91 12.80 2.58
CA PRO A 10 -6.65 13.51 2.46
C PRO A 10 -5.61 13.01 3.45
N TYR A 11 -4.35 12.97 3.02
CA TYR A 11 -3.23 12.51 3.82
C TYR A 11 -2.11 13.54 3.79
N ILE A 12 -1.55 13.86 4.96
CA ILE A 12 -0.37 14.73 5.08
C ILE A 12 0.79 13.84 5.50
N ASP A 13 1.88 13.87 4.75
CA ASP A 13 3.08 13.10 5.07
C ASP A 13 3.95 13.79 6.15
N SER A 14 5.09 13.18 6.48
CA SER A 14 6.03 13.73 7.48
C SER A 14 6.71 15.04 7.06
N THR A 15 6.65 15.41 5.76
CA THR A 15 7.18 16.67 5.24
C THR A 15 6.16 17.80 5.25
N GLY A 16 4.90 17.50 5.60
CA GLY A 16 3.79 18.44 5.54
C GLY A 16 3.13 18.51 4.15
N THR A 17 3.47 17.61 3.23
CA THR A 17 2.89 17.58 1.88
C THR A 17 1.50 16.95 1.94
N LEU A 18 0.50 17.67 1.41
CA LEU A 18 -0.89 17.20 1.33
C LEU A 18 -1.11 16.40 0.04
N PHE A 19 -1.59 15.18 0.20
CA PHE A 19 -2.02 14.29 -0.87
C PHE A 19 -3.54 14.08 -0.82
N PRO A 20 -4.20 13.86 -1.96
CA PRO A 20 -5.63 13.58 -1.96
C PRO A 20 -5.98 12.29 -1.22
N THR A 21 -5.11 11.27 -1.31
CA THR A 21 -5.20 10.02 -0.55
C THR A 21 -3.81 9.45 -0.24
N ARG A 22 -3.72 8.51 0.71
CA ARG A 22 -2.48 7.77 1.00
C ARG A 22 -1.93 6.99 -0.21
N CYS A 23 -2.80 6.62 -1.15
CA CYS A 23 -2.39 5.88 -2.35
C CYS A 23 -1.52 6.73 -3.29
N GLN A 24 -1.72 8.05 -3.27
CA GLN A 24 -1.15 8.96 -4.27
C GLN A 24 0.16 9.62 -3.82
N MET A 25 0.74 9.15 -2.72
CA MET A 25 1.99 9.68 -2.19
C MET A 25 3.17 9.42 -3.13
N ALA A 26 3.23 8.23 -3.74
CA ALA A 26 4.27 7.85 -4.71
C ALA A 26 3.71 7.60 -6.11
N ASP A 27 2.49 7.06 -6.19
CA ASP A 27 1.80 6.77 -7.43
C ASP A 27 0.64 7.75 -7.64
N ALA A 28 0.91 8.87 -8.33
CA ALA A 28 -0.11 9.87 -8.59
C ALA A 28 -1.35 9.34 -9.35
N GLY A 29 -1.20 8.23 -10.09
CA GLY A 29 -2.29 7.57 -10.82
C GLY A 29 -3.07 6.53 -10.00
N ALA A 30 -2.66 6.25 -8.75
CA ALA A 30 -3.33 5.27 -7.92
C ALA A 30 -4.77 5.67 -7.61
N LYS A 31 -5.66 4.67 -7.61
CA LYS A 31 -7.07 4.85 -7.25
C LYS A 31 -7.32 4.29 -5.85
N CYS A 32 -7.99 5.05 -5.00
CA CYS A 32 -8.39 4.60 -3.68
C CYS A 32 -9.79 3.96 -3.72
N ASN A 33 -10.01 2.92 -2.92
CA ASN A 33 -11.28 2.24 -2.74
C ASN A 33 -11.81 2.40 -1.31
N GLU A 34 -13.05 2.87 -1.18
CA GLU A 34 -13.74 3.01 0.11
C GLU A 34 -14.31 1.68 0.62
N ASP A 35 -14.57 0.70 -0.26
CA ASP A 35 -15.14 -0.59 0.12
C ASP A 35 -14.15 -1.44 0.93
N PRO A 36 -14.43 -1.74 2.23
CA PRO A 36 -13.54 -2.54 3.07
C PRO A 36 -13.33 -3.97 2.59
N ALA A 37 -14.19 -4.50 1.72
CA ALA A 37 -13.99 -5.79 1.09
C ALA A 37 -12.87 -5.78 0.05
N ASP A 38 -12.52 -4.60 -0.46
CA ASP A 38 -11.50 -4.42 -1.48
C ASP A 38 -10.19 -3.83 -0.93
N PRO A 39 -9.06 -4.07 -1.63
CA PRO A 39 -7.80 -3.40 -1.33
C PRO A 39 -7.94 -1.88 -1.34
N LEU A 40 -7.30 -1.21 -0.38
CA LEU A 40 -7.37 0.25 -0.24
C LEU A 40 -6.94 0.98 -1.52
N CYS A 41 -5.88 0.51 -2.17
CA CYS A 41 -5.30 1.18 -3.33
C CYS A 41 -5.15 0.23 -4.52
N SER A 42 -5.57 0.71 -5.69
CA SER A 42 -5.23 0.13 -7.00
C SER A 42 -4.06 0.90 -7.60
N CYS A 43 -2.88 0.26 -7.65
CA CYS A 43 -1.64 0.89 -8.11
C CYS A 43 -1.47 0.81 -9.63
N THR A 44 -0.80 1.81 -10.19
CA THR A 44 -0.25 1.81 -11.54
C THR A 44 1.14 1.17 -11.53
N THR A 45 1.50 0.47 -12.61
CA THR A 45 2.86 -0.03 -12.79
C THR A 45 3.82 1.17 -12.87
N PRO A 46 4.98 1.16 -12.17
CA PRO A 46 5.63 0.02 -11.49
C PRO A 46 5.44 -0.02 -9.97
N TYR A 47 4.36 0.55 -9.43
CA TYR A 47 4.10 0.62 -7.99
C TYR A 47 3.29 -0.58 -7.46
N MET A 48 3.47 -0.89 -6.18
CA MET A 48 2.77 -1.94 -5.47
C MET A 48 2.66 -1.65 -3.96
N GLY A 49 2.03 -2.57 -3.22
CA GLY A 49 1.85 -2.48 -1.77
C GLY A 49 0.53 -1.81 -1.37
N PRO A 50 0.19 -1.77 -0.05
CA PRO A 50 -1.11 -1.28 0.42
C PRO A 50 -1.41 0.17 0.09
N THR A 51 -0.36 0.98 -0.08
CA THR A 51 -0.44 2.42 -0.35
C THR A 51 0.30 2.81 -1.64
N CYS A 52 0.59 1.86 -2.53
CA CYS A 52 1.32 2.09 -3.78
C CYS A 52 2.67 2.82 -3.63
N SER A 53 3.32 2.68 -2.47
CA SER A 53 4.59 3.36 -2.15
C SER A 53 5.82 2.49 -2.40
N LEU A 54 5.64 1.22 -2.79
CA LEU A 54 6.74 0.30 -3.08
C LEU A 54 6.93 0.16 -4.59
N LEU A 55 8.18 0.17 -5.05
CA LEU A 55 8.50 -0.14 -6.44
C LEU A 55 8.66 -1.65 -6.63
N VAL A 56 8.16 -2.18 -7.75
CA VAL A 56 8.38 -3.58 -8.16
C VAL A 56 9.88 -3.88 -8.31
N THR A 57 10.70 -2.92 -8.74
CA THR A 57 12.15 -3.10 -8.81
C THR A 57 12.82 -3.23 -7.43
N MET A 58 12.20 -2.68 -6.37
CA MET A 58 12.69 -2.90 -5.00
C MET A 58 12.49 -4.36 -4.59
N TYR A 59 11.38 -4.97 -5.01
CA TYR A 59 11.14 -6.40 -4.79
C TYR A 59 12.23 -7.27 -5.45
N GLU A 60 12.62 -6.96 -6.68
CA GLU A 60 13.69 -7.69 -7.38
C GLU A 60 15.04 -7.59 -6.66
N LYS A 61 15.36 -6.41 -6.11
CA LYS A 61 16.58 -6.22 -5.31
C LYS A 61 16.54 -7.00 -3.99
N VAL A 62 15.42 -6.95 -3.28
CA VAL A 62 15.22 -7.71 -2.03
C VAL A 62 15.32 -9.22 -2.29
N LYS A 63 14.76 -9.70 -3.40
CA LYS A 63 14.91 -11.09 -3.84
C LYS A 63 16.37 -11.49 -4.03
N GLY A 64 17.17 -10.60 -4.62
CA GLY A 64 18.61 -10.81 -4.79
C GLY A 64 19.37 -10.89 -3.46
N TRP A 65 18.93 -10.19 -2.42
CA TRP A 65 19.59 -10.16 -1.11
C TRP A 65 19.17 -11.30 -0.18
N LEU A 66 17.88 -11.59 -0.11
CA LEU A 66 17.31 -12.54 0.86
C LEU A 66 17.08 -13.94 0.27
N GLY A 67 17.20 -14.08 -1.04
CA GLY A 67 16.79 -15.28 -1.76
C GLY A 67 15.27 -15.34 -2.00
N PRO A 68 14.83 -16.23 -2.91
CA PRO A 68 13.42 -16.34 -3.33
C PRO A 68 12.48 -16.70 -2.18
N ASP A 69 12.82 -17.70 -1.37
CA ASP A 69 11.92 -18.26 -0.35
C ASP A 69 11.54 -17.26 0.75
N VAL A 70 12.49 -16.43 1.18
CA VAL A 70 12.27 -15.39 2.20
C VAL A 70 11.47 -14.23 1.61
N THR A 71 11.72 -13.92 0.35
CA THR A 71 11.10 -12.81 -0.36
C THR A 71 9.65 -13.09 -0.71
N ASP A 72 9.33 -14.33 -1.10
CA ASP A 72 7.95 -14.75 -1.37
C ASP A 72 7.09 -14.70 -0.10
N LYS A 73 7.63 -15.14 1.05
CA LYS A 73 6.96 -15.00 2.35
C LYS A 73 6.71 -13.55 2.74
N LEU A 74 7.69 -12.67 2.53
CA LEU A 74 7.51 -11.24 2.78
C LEU A 74 6.38 -10.65 1.91
N MET A 75 6.29 -11.05 0.64
CA MET A 75 5.22 -10.60 -0.24
C MET A 75 3.85 -11.14 0.14
N GLU A 76 3.77 -12.37 0.62
CA GLU A 76 2.54 -12.94 1.14
C GLU A 76 2.03 -12.14 2.35
N ILE A 77 2.93 -11.77 3.27
CA ILE A 77 2.61 -10.90 4.42
C ILE A 77 2.11 -9.54 3.93
N ILE A 78 2.80 -8.91 2.98
CA ILE A 78 2.39 -7.61 2.41
C ILE A 78 0.99 -7.72 1.78
N ARG A 79 0.72 -8.75 0.97
CA ARG A 79 -0.58 -8.98 0.32
C ARG A 79 -1.70 -9.25 1.31
N THR A 80 -1.39 -9.96 2.40
CA THR A 80 -2.35 -10.21 3.48
C THR A 80 -2.69 -8.90 4.21
N ALA A 81 -1.67 -8.10 4.51
CA ALA A 81 -1.84 -6.77 5.11
C ALA A 81 -2.65 -5.82 4.21
N GLN A 82 -2.57 -5.96 2.89
CA GLN A 82 -3.40 -5.19 1.95
C GLN A 82 -4.90 -5.45 2.09
N LYS A 83 -5.29 -6.68 2.47
CA LYS A 83 -6.69 -7.11 2.54
C LYS A 83 -7.27 -7.05 3.96
N SER A 84 -6.42 -7.06 4.98
CA SER A 84 -6.89 -7.09 6.36
C SER A 84 -5.97 -6.25 7.26
N PRO A 85 -6.32 -4.98 7.53
CA PRO A 85 -5.60 -4.13 8.48
C PRO A 85 -5.50 -4.76 9.89
N ALA A 86 -6.40 -5.69 10.22
CA ALA A 86 -6.44 -6.41 11.49
C ALA A 86 -5.48 -7.61 11.58
N ALA A 87 -4.90 -8.07 10.46
CA ALA A 87 -4.03 -9.27 10.45
C ALA A 87 -2.59 -9.01 10.92
N LEU A 88 -2.26 -7.78 11.33
CA LEU A 88 -0.94 -7.37 11.82
C LEU A 88 -0.95 -6.94 13.30
N VAL A 89 -2.00 -7.29 14.06
CA VAL A 89 -2.11 -7.03 15.51
C VAL A 89 -1.72 -8.28 16.30
#